data_AF-A0A7W1AIY7-F1
#
_entry.id   AF-A0A7W1AIY7-F1
#
_cell.length_a   1.000
_cell.length_b   1.000
_cell.length_c   1.000
_cell.angle_alpha   90.00
_cell.angle_beta   90.00
_cell.angle_gamma   90.00
#
_symmetry.space_group_name_H-M   'P 1'
#
loop_
_entity.id
_entity.type
_entity.pdbx_description
1 polymer ?
#
loop_
_entity_poly.entity_id
_entity_poly.type
_entity_poly.pdbx_seq_one_letter_code
_entity_poly.pdbx_strand_id
1 'polypeptide(L)'
;MRVSRVWIYVLSAAALLVPAGGIAYLGAVSYRDDRGAVRALQERQQQAALAVADRLTRSIEEALDGVERAALFGAAPQTRGRPTVVDAALARHWFWIDADQQLRVPRGVPSVLELAGSVEKDCEGARLEVCMREDLTREERGARLHAAQRAETNQRFAEARTLYLKLVAFDDAGAAALIGLARVHAALGDAPKASQALADLEKRFADRSIDGVPVRVVAATLRAQVAGNDALLSLAEDVLGDKFAIDPIIRLGVLARIRALVAGDLGSDLARRRAELDERIGGLRREA
;
A
#
# COMPACT_ATOMS: atom_id res chain seq x y z
N MET A 1 -17.14 -0.35 -85.21
CA MET A 1 -16.57 0.60 -84.23
C MET A 1 -15.38 -0.05 -83.54
N ARG A 2 -14.16 0.43 -83.78
CA ARG A 2 -12.93 -0.06 -83.13
C ARG A 2 -12.81 0.59 -81.74
N VAL A 3 -13.34 -0.08 -80.72
CA VAL A 3 -13.06 0.31 -79.33
C VAL A 3 -11.58 0.06 -79.09
N SER A 4 -10.84 1.15 -78.93
CA SER A 4 -9.39 1.18 -78.89
C SER A 4 -8.86 0.39 -77.70
N ARG A 5 -7.97 -0.58 -77.96
CA ARG A 5 -7.25 -1.40 -76.96
C ARG A 5 -6.53 -0.55 -75.89
N VAL A 6 -6.31 0.74 -76.15
CA VAL A 6 -5.77 1.73 -75.22
C VAL A 6 -6.63 1.88 -73.96
N TRP A 7 -7.96 1.79 -74.06
CA TRP A 7 -8.85 1.92 -72.90
C TRP A 7 -8.73 0.76 -71.91
N ILE A 8 -8.39 -0.43 -72.39
CA ILE A 8 -8.18 -1.61 -71.53
C ILE A 8 -6.93 -1.40 -70.68
N TYR A 9 -5.83 -0.91 -71.26
CA TYR A 9 -4.60 -0.64 -70.50
C TYR A 9 -4.77 0.48 -69.48
N VAL A 10 -5.52 1.54 -69.80
CA VAL A 10 -5.80 2.64 -68.86
C VAL A 10 -6.67 2.15 -67.69
N LEU A 11 -7.70 1.34 -67.95
CA LEU A 11 -8.55 0.77 -66.90
C LEU A 11 -7.80 -0.22 -66.02
N SER A 12 -6.92 -1.05 -66.59
CA SER A 12 -6.09 -1.98 -65.81
C SER A 12 -5.05 -1.27 -64.94
N ALA A 13 -4.44 -0.18 -65.42
CA ALA A 13 -3.52 0.62 -64.63
C ALA A 13 -4.24 1.37 -63.49
N ALA A 14 -5.44 1.91 -63.74
CA ALA A 14 -6.26 2.55 -62.71
C ALA A 14 -6.72 1.56 -61.64
N ALA A 15 -7.07 0.32 -62.02
CA ALA A 15 -7.47 -0.73 -61.08
C ALA A 15 -6.34 -1.18 -60.14
N LEU A 16 -5.07 -1.01 -60.53
CA LEU A 16 -3.91 -1.32 -59.68
C LEU A 16 -3.51 -0.15 -58.76
N LEU A 17 -3.69 1.10 -59.20
CA LEU A 17 -3.30 2.29 -58.42
C LEU A 17 -4.31 2.67 -57.33
N VAL A 18 -5.61 2.42 -57.55
CA VAL A 18 -6.66 2.76 -56.58
C VAL A 18 -6.57 1.98 -55.26
N PRO A 19 -6.32 0.64 -55.25
CA PRO A 19 -6.15 -0.10 -53.99
C PRO A 19 -4.87 0.30 -53.24
N ALA A 20 -3.77 0.59 -53.95
CA ALA A 20 -2.50 0.98 -53.33
C ALA A 20 -2.59 2.37 -52.67
N GLY A 21 -3.29 3.32 -53.29
CA GLY A 21 -3.57 4.63 -52.69
C GLY A 21 -4.48 4.53 -51.46
N GLY A 22 -5.46 3.61 -51.47
CA GLY A 22 -6.37 3.38 -50.34
C GLY A 22 -5.68 2.85 -49.08
N ILE A 23 -4.72 1.92 -49.23
CA ILE A 23 -3.98 1.35 -48.08
C ILE A 23 -3.03 2.38 -47.46
N ALA A 24 -2.35 3.20 -48.28
CA ALA A 24 -1.48 4.26 -47.78
C ALA A 24 -2.27 5.38 -47.06
N TYR A 25 -3.47 5.72 -47.57
CA TYR A 25 -4.35 6.71 -46.94
C TYR A 25 -4.91 6.20 -45.59
N LEU A 26 -5.33 4.94 -45.51
CA LEU A 26 -5.83 4.35 -44.25
C LEU A 26 -4.73 4.24 -43.18
N GLY A 27 -3.49 3.93 -43.56
CA GLY A 27 -2.35 3.92 -42.64
C GLY A 27 -1.99 5.30 -42.08
N ALA A 28 -2.03 6.35 -42.92
CA ALA A 28 -1.71 7.71 -42.51
C ALA A 28 -2.80 8.36 -41.63
N VAL A 29 -4.07 8.01 -41.85
CA VAL A 29 -5.19 8.49 -41.02
C VAL A 29 -5.25 7.75 -39.69
N SER A 30 -5.07 6.42 -39.67
CA SER A 30 -5.01 5.64 -38.42
C SER A 30 -3.88 6.09 -37.49
N TYR A 31 -2.71 6.41 -38.04
CA TYR A 31 -1.57 6.88 -37.25
C TYR A 31 -1.77 8.29 -36.67
N ARG A 32 -2.65 9.10 -37.27
CA ARG A 32 -2.98 10.45 -36.80
C ARG A 32 -4.03 10.42 -35.69
N ASP A 33 -5.00 9.52 -35.78
CA ASP A 33 -6.02 9.31 -34.76
C ASP A 33 -5.44 8.67 -33.49
N ASP A 34 -4.52 7.71 -33.61
CA ASP A 34 -3.83 7.11 -32.46
C ASP A 34 -2.99 8.14 -31.67
N ARG A 35 -2.35 9.10 -32.36
CA ARG A 35 -1.65 10.21 -31.68
C ARG A 35 -2.61 11.13 -30.92
N GLY A 36 -3.83 11.31 -31.41
CA GLY A 36 -4.88 12.06 -30.72
C GLY A 36 -5.35 11.32 -29.46
N ALA A 37 -5.59 10.01 -29.57
CA ALA A 37 -6.03 9.18 -28.45
C ALA A 37 -4.97 9.09 -27.33
N VAL A 38 -3.70 8.91 -27.68
CA VAL A 38 -2.59 8.89 -26.70
C VAL A 38 -2.41 10.24 -26.03
N ARG A 39 -2.47 11.35 -26.78
CA ARG A 39 -2.41 12.70 -26.18
C ARG A 39 -3.59 12.97 -25.25
N ALA A 40 -4.80 12.59 -25.63
CA ALA A 40 -5.98 12.74 -24.78
C ALA A 40 -5.88 11.89 -23.50
N LEU A 41 -5.29 10.68 -23.58
CA LEU A 41 -5.02 9.86 -22.41
C LEU A 41 -3.96 10.47 -21.51
N GLN A 42 -2.87 10.99 -22.10
CA GLN A 42 -1.78 11.64 -21.38
C GLN A 42 -2.24 12.93 -20.69
N GLU A 43 -3.07 13.74 -21.35
CA GLU A 43 -3.69 14.93 -20.75
C GLU A 43 -4.62 14.56 -19.59
N ARG A 44 -5.42 13.49 -19.70
CA ARG A 44 -6.26 13.00 -18.59
C ARG A 44 -5.43 12.47 -17.43
N GLN A 45 -4.35 11.74 -17.70
CA GLN A 45 -3.43 11.26 -16.67
C GLN A 45 -2.72 12.42 -15.97
N GLN A 46 -2.29 13.43 -16.73
CA GLN A 46 -1.64 14.62 -16.18
C GLN A 46 -2.61 15.46 -15.34
N GLN A 47 -3.86 15.63 -15.78
CA GLN A 47 -4.90 16.30 -15.00
C GLN A 47 -5.25 15.52 -13.73
N ALA A 48 -5.32 14.19 -13.79
CA ALA A 48 -5.55 13.35 -12.62
C ALA A 48 -4.38 13.46 -11.62
N ALA A 49 -3.14 13.47 -12.11
CA ALA A 49 -1.95 13.64 -11.28
C ALA A 49 -1.92 15.01 -10.59
N LEU A 50 -2.24 16.09 -11.31
CA LEU A 50 -2.34 17.44 -10.75
C LEU A 50 -3.46 17.54 -9.70
N ALA A 51 -4.63 16.94 -9.97
CA ALA A 51 -5.73 16.93 -9.00
C ALA A 51 -5.38 16.17 -7.71
N VAL A 52 -4.59 15.09 -7.81
CA VAL A 52 -4.06 14.38 -6.63
C VAL A 52 -3.04 15.23 -5.89
N ALA A 53 -2.14 15.91 -6.60
CA ALA A 53 -1.16 16.82 -6.00
C ALA A 53 -1.84 17.96 -5.24
N ASP A 54 -2.83 18.63 -5.85
CA ASP A 54 -3.58 19.71 -5.21
C ASP A 54 -4.39 19.24 -3.99
N ARG A 55 -4.86 18.00 -4.00
CA ARG A 55 -5.54 17.40 -2.84
C ARG A 55 -4.55 17.12 -1.71
N LEU A 56 -3.34 16.66 -2.03
CA LEU A 56 -2.29 16.42 -1.04
C LEU A 56 -1.81 17.74 -0.44
N THR A 57 -1.53 18.76 -1.24
CA THR A 57 -1.12 20.09 -0.78
C THR A 57 -2.15 20.67 0.21
N ARG A 58 -3.44 20.66 -0.15
CA ARG A 58 -4.51 21.11 0.75
C ARG A 58 -4.60 20.29 2.04
N SER A 59 -4.42 18.96 1.96
CA SER A 59 -4.44 18.13 3.17
C SER A 59 -3.26 18.42 4.11
N ILE A 60 -2.11 18.81 3.55
CA ILE A 60 -0.92 19.22 4.31
C ILE A 60 -1.16 20.59 4.94
N GLU A 61 -1.65 21.56 4.18
CA GLU A 61 -2.01 22.90 4.67
C GLU A 61 -3.07 22.81 5.79
N GLU A 62 -4.14 22.03 5.61
CA GLU A 62 -5.16 21.82 6.63
C GLU A 62 -4.60 21.15 7.91
N ALA A 63 -3.66 20.21 7.75
CA ALA A 63 -2.99 19.56 8.88
C ALA A 63 -2.08 20.55 9.63
N LEU A 64 -1.33 21.39 8.92
CA LEU A 64 -0.48 22.43 9.50
C LEU A 64 -1.31 23.52 10.20
N ASP A 65 -2.39 23.99 9.58
CA ASP A 65 -3.34 24.94 10.17
C ASP A 65 -4.04 24.35 11.41
N GLY A 66 -4.28 23.04 11.42
CA GLY A 66 -4.82 22.33 12.58
C GLY A 66 -3.84 22.31 13.76
N VAL A 67 -2.55 22.09 13.48
CA VAL A 67 -1.47 22.17 14.47
C VAL A 67 -1.28 23.61 14.96
N GLU A 68 -1.28 24.60 14.07
CA GLU A 68 -1.16 26.02 14.42
C GLU A 68 -2.35 26.50 15.27
N ARG A 69 -3.58 26.12 14.91
CA ARG A 69 -4.76 26.39 15.76
C ARG A 69 -4.65 25.72 17.12
N ALA A 70 -4.22 24.46 17.19
CA ALA A 70 -4.01 23.78 18.47
C ALA A 70 -2.95 24.49 19.33
N ALA A 71 -1.90 25.04 18.71
CA ALA A 71 -0.89 25.85 19.38
C ALA A 71 -1.42 27.22 19.86
N LEU A 72 -2.26 27.89 19.05
CA LEU A 72 -2.85 29.20 19.37
C LEU A 72 -3.95 29.09 20.44
N PHE A 73 -4.80 28.07 20.39
CA PHE A 73 -5.86 27.84 21.39
C PHE A 73 -5.35 27.19 22.69
N GLY A 74 -4.12 26.64 22.70
CA GLY A 74 -3.41 26.21 23.90
C GLY A 74 -2.85 27.35 24.76
N ALA A 75 -2.95 28.61 24.30
CA ALA A 75 -2.40 29.80 24.96
C ALA A 75 -3.46 30.66 25.70
N ALA A 76 -4.53 30.05 26.21
CA ALA A 76 -5.48 30.75 27.09
C ALA A 76 -4.88 30.95 28.51
N PRO A 77 -5.14 32.09 29.19
CA PRO A 77 -4.46 32.42 30.43
C PRO A 77 -5.05 31.68 31.65
N GLN A 78 -4.18 30.91 32.30
CA GLN A 78 -4.08 30.65 33.74
C GLN A 78 -5.12 29.75 34.44
N THR A 79 -4.77 28.48 34.57
CA THR A 79 -4.75 27.82 35.88
C THR A 79 -3.35 27.28 36.15
N ARG A 80 -2.76 27.69 37.29
CA ARG A 80 -1.39 27.41 37.71
C ARG A 80 -1.12 25.91 37.77
N GLY A 81 -0.23 25.42 36.91
CA GLY A 81 0.35 24.08 37.06
C GLY A 81 1.12 23.61 35.83
N ARG A 82 2.38 24.06 35.72
CA ARG A 82 3.43 23.59 34.79
C ARG A 82 3.28 24.06 33.32
N PRO A 83 4.28 24.73 32.74
CA PRO A 83 4.25 25.11 31.33
C PRO A 83 4.28 23.83 30.48
N THR A 84 3.26 23.60 29.67
CA THR A 84 3.36 22.69 28.53
C THR A 84 4.27 23.37 27.52
N VAL A 85 5.55 23.02 27.59
CA VAL A 85 6.47 23.17 26.47
C VAL A 85 5.81 22.41 25.32
N VAL A 86 5.17 23.13 24.40
CA VAL A 86 4.83 22.58 23.09
C VAL A 86 6.17 22.49 22.37
N ASP A 87 6.86 21.39 22.64
CA ASP A 87 8.09 21.03 21.99
C ASP A 87 7.74 20.80 20.52
N ALA A 88 8.05 21.79 19.68
CA ALA A 88 7.85 21.73 18.25
C ALA A 88 8.88 20.80 17.58
N ALA A 89 9.13 19.63 18.19
CA ALA A 89 9.92 18.55 17.64
C ALA A 89 9.18 17.78 16.53
N LEU A 90 7.84 17.90 16.47
CA LEU A 90 7.00 17.24 15.46
C LEU A 90 7.24 17.74 14.03
N ALA A 91 7.89 18.89 13.84
CA ALA A 91 8.31 19.37 12.52
C ALA A 91 9.59 18.67 12.00
N ARG A 92 10.25 17.82 12.81
CA ARG A 92 11.49 17.11 12.43
C ARG A 92 11.29 15.64 12.08
N HIS A 93 10.12 15.07 12.39
CA HIS A 93 9.87 13.65 12.15
C HIS A 93 8.81 13.46 11.07
N TRP A 94 9.19 12.68 10.05
CA TRP A 94 8.46 12.41 8.81
C TRP A 94 7.22 11.53 9.03
N PHE A 95 6.58 11.57 10.20
CA PHE A 95 5.38 10.84 10.56
C PHE A 95 4.61 11.61 11.64
N TRP A 96 3.30 11.44 11.68
CA TRP A 96 2.46 11.97 12.77
C TRP A 96 1.60 10.87 13.36
N ILE A 97 1.06 11.10 14.55
CA ILE A 97 0.06 10.23 15.17
C ILE A 97 -1.28 10.94 14.99
N ASP A 98 -2.24 10.31 14.31
CA ASP A 98 -3.56 10.92 14.10
C ASP A 98 -4.43 10.92 15.37
N ALA A 99 -5.60 11.56 15.29
CA ALA A 99 -6.55 11.63 16.40
C ALA A 99 -7.02 10.25 16.89
N ASP A 100 -6.87 9.21 16.07
CA ASP A 100 -7.22 7.80 16.39
C ASP A 100 -6.01 7.02 16.93
N GLN A 101 -4.95 7.72 17.34
CA GLN A 101 -3.68 7.16 17.82
C GLN A 101 -2.98 6.22 16.82
N GLN A 102 -3.26 6.35 15.52
CA GLN A 102 -2.55 5.59 14.49
C GLN A 102 -1.29 6.34 14.07
N LEU A 103 -0.16 5.63 14.03
CA LEU A 103 1.07 6.14 13.42
C LEU A 103 0.83 6.28 11.91
N ARG A 104 0.71 7.52 11.44
CA ARG A 104 0.62 7.89 10.04
C ARG A 104 2.00 8.35 9.59
N VAL A 105 2.70 7.46 8.91
CA VAL A 105 3.77 7.89 8.03
C VAL A 105 3.08 8.38 6.75
N PRO A 106 3.33 9.60 6.25
CA PRO A 106 2.95 9.91 4.89
C PRO A 106 3.61 8.82 4.05
N ARG A 107 2.80 8.05 3.33
CA ARG A 107 3.35 7.22 2.26
C ARG A 107 4.23 8.16 1.47
N GLY A 108 5.53 7.90 1.42
CA GLY A 108 6.39 8.61 0.51
C GLY A 108 5.64 8.60 -0.82
N VAL A 109 5.34 9.78 -1.37
CA VAL A 109 5.17 9.84 -2.81
C VAL A 109 6.43 9.13 -3.28
N PRO A 110 6.32 7.98 -3.97
CA PRO A 110 7.51 7.23 -4.34
C PRO A 110 8.45 8.26 -4.93
N SER A 111 9.69 8.34 -4.44
CA SER A 111 10.58 9.36 -4.98
C SER A 111 10.55 9.23 -6.51
N VAL A 112 10.76 10.30 -7.26
CA VAL A 112 10.82 10.16 -8.74
C VAL A 112 11.84 9.07 -9.13
N LEU A 113 12.80 8.77 -8.25
CA LEU A 113 13.71 7.62 -8.28
C LEU A 113 13.16 6.24 -7.83
N GLU A 114 12.06 6.13 -7.08
CA GLU A 114 11.35 4.85 -6.81
C GLU A 114 10.27 4.59 -7.87
N LEU A 115 9.63 5.64 -8.38
CA LEU A 115 8.77 5.59 -9.57
C LEU A 115 9.58 5.29 -10.84
N ALA A 116 10.81 5.78 -10.96
CA ALA A 116 11.74 5.41 -12.03
C ALA A 116 12.59 4.16 -11.71
N GLY A 117 12.98 3.96 -10.45
CA GLY A 117 13.90 2.89 -10.03
C GLY A 117 13.26 1.54 -9.77
N SER A 118 11.92 1.45 -9.72
CA SER A 118 11.24 0.15 -9.85
C SER A 118 11.02 -0.29 -11.30
N VAL A 119 11.25 0.61 -12.27
CA VAL A 119 11.21 0.31 -13.71
C VAL A 119 12.62 -0.07 -14.24
N GLU A 120 13.69 0.38 -13.57
CA GLU A 120 15.06 0.16 -14.06
C GLU A 120 15.78 -1.09 -13.54
N LYS A 121 15.25 -1.78 -12.52
CA LYS A 121 15.83 -3.07 -12.09
C LYS A 121 15.16 -4.23 -12.84
N ASP A 122 15.95 -4.84 -13.72
CA ASP A 122 15.80 -6.20 -14.25
C ASP A 122 15.13 -6.38 -15.63
N CYS A 123 15.08 -5.35 -16.48
CA CYS A 123 14.91 -5.57 -17.93
C CYS A 123 16.25 -5.76 -18.66
N GLU A 124 17.33 -6.15 -17.96
CA GLU A 124 18.59 -6.53 -18.60
C GLU A 124 18.41 -7.85 -19.36
N GLY A 125 18.20 -7.75 -20.68
CA GLY A 125 18.21 -8.88 -21.60
C GLY A 125 16.84 -9.45 -21.99
N ALA A 126 15.75 -9.03 -21.35
CA ALA A 126 14.39 -9.35 -21.77
C ALA A 126 13.89 -8.36 -22.85
N ARG A 127 13.12 -8.84 -23.83
CA ARG A 127 12.43 -7.93 -24.78
C ARG A 127 11.44 -7.06 -23.99
N LEU A 128 11.33 -5.77 -24.33
CA LEU A 128 10.40 -4.82 -23.72
C LEU A 128 8.97 -5.38 -23.54
N GLU A 129 8.49 -6.16 -24.51
CA GLU A 129 7.18 -6.82 -24.47
C GLU A 129 6.99 -7.79 -23.29
N VAL A 130 8.07 -8.47 -22.88
CA VAL A 130 8.07 -9.39 -21.74
C VAL A 130 7.96 -8.60 -20.44
N CYS A 131 8.76 -7.55 -20.29
CA CYS A 131 8.69 -6.65 -19.13
C CYS A 131 7.32 -6.00 -19.00
N MET A 132 6.78 -5.43 -20.09
CA MET A 132 5.44 -4.83 -20.07
C MET A 132 4.36 -5.84 -19.69
N ARG A 133 4.47 -7.09 -20.17
CA ARG A 133 3.52 -8.14 -19.79
C ARG A 133 3.65 -8.48 -18.30
N GLU A 134 4.87 -8.56 -17.78
CA GLU A 134 5.11 -8.82 -16.36
C GLU A 134 4.53 -7.70 -15.48
N ASP A 135 4.77 -6.44 -15.84
CA ASP A 135 4.23 -5.27 -15.16
C ASP A 135 2.69 -5.28 -15.15
N LEU A 136 2.06 -5.52 -16.31
CA LEU A 136 0.60 -5.65 -16.38
C LEU A 136 0.09 -6.78 -15.49
N THR A 137 0.77 -7.93 -15.47
CA THR A 137 0.36 -9.02 -14.56
C THR A 137 0.54 -8.67 -13.09
N ARG A 138 1.56 -7.87 -12.75
CA ARG A 138 1.81 -7.37 -11.39
C ARG A 138 0.74 -6.37 -10.97
N GLU A 139 0.38 -5.43 -11.85
CA GLU A 139 -0.74 -4.50 -11.63
C GLU A 139 -2.06 -5.24 -11.44
N GLU A 140 -2.35 -6.24 -12.27
CA GLU A 140 -3.54 -7.08 -12.13
C GLU A 140 -3.56 -7.81 -10.78
N ARG A 141 -2.42 -8.34 -10.33
CA ARG A 141 -2.30 -8.97 -9.01
C ARG A 141 -2.52 -7.96 -7.89
N GLY A 142 -1.95 -6.76 -8.01
CA GLY A 142 -2.19 -5.64 -7.07
C GLY A 142 -3.67 -5.26 -6.99
N ALA A 143 -4.33 -5.12 -8.14
CA ALA A 143 -5.77 -4.83 -8.21
C ALA A 143 -6.61 -5.93 -7.55
N ARG A 144 -6.26 -7.21 -7.76
CA ARG A 144 -6.91 -8.35 -7.10
C ARG A 144 -6.68 -8.35 -5.59
N LEU A 145 -5.47 -8.01 -5.13
CA LEU A 145 -5.16 -7.88 -3.71
C LEU A 145 -6.02 -6.79 -3.06
N HIS A 146 -6.13 -5.63 -3.70
CA HIS A 146 -7.03 -4.56 -3.24
C HIS A 146 -8.50 -4.96 -3.27
N ALA A 147 -8.95 -5.74 -4.26
CA ALA A 147 -10.30 -6.29 -4.27
C ALA A 147 -10.52 -7.25 -3.08
N ALA A 148 -9.55 -8.11 -2.77
CA ALA A 148 -9.60 -9.02 -1.62
C ALA A 148 -9.70 -8.24 -0.30
N GLN A 149 -8.87 -7.20 -0.13
CA GLN A 149 -8.89 -6.31 1.04
C GLN A 149 -10.24 -5.60 1.18
N ARG A 150 -10.82 -5.09 0.07
CA ARG A 150 -12.16 -4.48 0.10
C ARG A 150 -13.23 -5.48 0.49
N ALA A 151 -13.18 -6.70 -0.04
CA ALA A 151 -14.12 -7.75 0.33
C ALA A 151 -14.01 -8.10 1.82
N GLU A 152 -12.78 -8.17 2.36
CA GLU A 152 -12.51 -8.37 3.78
C GLU A 152 -13.10 -7.24 4.66
N THR A 153 -12.81 -5.97 4.32
CA THR A 153 -13.35 -4.80 5.03
C THR A 153 -14.88 -4.76 5.01
N ASN A 154 -15.50 -5.19 3.90
CA ASN A 154 -16.94 -5.28 3.76
C ASN A 154 -17.54 -6.57 4.36
N GLN A 155 -16.76 -7.33 5.15
CA GLN A 155 -17.16 -8.58 5.81
C GLN A 155 -17.64 -9.68 4.85
N ARG A 156 -17.27 -9.60 3.56
CA ARG A 156 -17.55 -10.62 2.53
C ARG A 156 -16.46 -11.71 2.57
N PHE A 157 -16.33 -12.38 3.71
CA PHE A 157 -15.20 -13.27 4.01
C PHE A 157 -15.03 -14.44 3.03
N ALA A 158 -16.12 -15.02 2.52
CA ALA A 158 -16.03 -16.11 1.54
C ALA A 158 -15.41 -15.65 0.20
N GLU A 159 -15.74 -14.43 -0.23
CA GLU A 159 -15.18 -13.81 -1.44
C GLU A 159 -13.72 -13.43 -1.22
N ALA A 160 -13.42 -12.76 -0.10
CA ALA A 160 -12.05 -12.39 0.29
C ALA A 160 -11.13 -13.62 0.33
N ARG A 161 -11.60 -14.72 0.94
CA ARG A 161 -10.87 -16.01 0.96
C ARG A 161 -10.52 -16.49 -0.44
N THR A 162 -11.51 -16.49 -1.34
CA THR A 162 -11.32 -16.97 -2.73
C THR A 162 -10.32 -16.11 -3.49
N LEU A 163 -10.36 -14.79 -3.29
CA LEU A 163 -9.42 -13.87 -3.92
C LEU A 163 -8.00 -14.02 -3.36
N TYR A 164 -7.84 -14.11 -2.03
CA TYR A 164 -6.52 -14.30 -1.44
C TYR A 164 -5.89 -15.65 -1.81
N LEU A 165 -6.67 -16.74 -1.86
CA LEU A 165 -6.15 -18.06 -2.27
C LEU A 165 -5.52 -18.02 -3.68
N LYS A 166 -6.08 -17.23 -4.59
CA LYS A 166 -5.52 -17.04 -5.93
C LYS A 166 -4.20 -16.27 -5.93
N LEU A 167 -3.86 -15.56 -4.85
CA LEU A 167 -2.70 -14.68 -4.75
C LEU A 167 -1.53 -15.30 -3.96
N VAL A 168 -1.78 -16.32 -3.14
CA VAL A 168 -0.76 -16.94 -2.27
C VAL A 168 0.46 -17.43 -3.06
N ALA A 169 0.27 -17.92 -4.28
CA ALA A 169 1.35 -18.49 -5.08
C ALA A 169 2.38 -17.46 -5.58
N PHE A 170 2.06 -16.17 -5.58
CA PHE A 170 2.93 -15.14 -6.14
C PHE A 170 3.81 -14.50 -5.07
N ASP A 171 5.07 -14.20 -5.37
CA ASP A 171 6.01 -13.69 -4.36
C ASP A 171 5.81 -12.21 -4.00
N ASP A 172 5.20 -11.43 -4.89
CA ASP A 172 4.89 -10.01 -4.71
C ASP A 172 3.63 -9.78 -3.88
N ALA A 173 2.60 -10.61 -4.08
CA ALA A 173 1.31 -10.51 -3.39
C ALA A 173 1.13 -11.57 -2.28
N GLY A 174 1.95 -12.63 -2.26
CA GLY A 174 1.72 -13.83 -1.45
C GLY A 174 1.79 -13.58 0.04
N ALA A 175 2.74 -12.76 0.50
CA ALA A 175 2.86 -12.42 1.91
C ALA A 175 1.60 -11.68 2.42
N ALA A 176 1.17 -10.63 1.71
CA ALA A 176 -0.05 -9.90 2.02
C ALA A 176 -1.31 -10.80 1.92
N ALA A 177 -1.35 -11.70 0.95
CA ALA A 177 -2.45 -12.64 0.78
C ALA A 177 -2.55 -13.66 1.91
N LEU A 178 -1.42 -14.20 2.40
CA LEU A 178 -1.39 -15.13 3.53
C LEU A 178 -1.82 -14.45 4.84
N ILE A 179 -1.39 -13.21 5.06
CA ILE A 179 -1.86 -12.38 6.18
C ILE A 179 -3.37 -12.19 6.09
N GLY A 180 -3.89 -11.82 4.92
CA GLY A 180 -5.32 -11.68 4.67
C GLY A 180 -6.09 -12.97 4.92
N LEU A 181 -5.57 -14.11 4.44
CA LEU A 181 -6.17 -15.43 4.69
C LEU A 181 -6.21 -15.79 6.17
N ALA A 182 -5.15 -15.51 6.92
CA ALA A 182 -5.12 -15.78 8.35
C ALA A 182 -6.24 -15.02 9.07
N ARG A 183 -6.43 -13.73 8.76
CA ARG A 183 -7.52 -12.92 9.33
C ARG A 183 -8.89 -13.41 8.91
N VAL A 184 -9.07 -13.71 7.62
CA VAL A 184 -10.33 -14.24 7.09
C VAL A 184 -10.69 -15.58 7.73
N HIS A 185 -9.73 -16.51 7.90
CA HIS A 185 -9.96 -17.77 8.58
C HIS A 185 -10.28 -17.58 10.07
N ALA A 186 -9.58 -16.67 10.75
CA ALA A 186 -9.90 -16.34 12.14
C ALA A 186 -11.32 -15.78 12.28
N ALA A 187 -11.72 -14.87 11.39
CA ALA A 187 -13.08 -14.29 11.37
C ALA A 187 -14.18 -15.34 11.08
N LEU A 188 -13.85 -16.40 10.33
CA LEU A 188 -14.75 -17.52 10.05
C LEU A 188 -14.73 -18.60 11.16
N GLY A 189 -13.89 -18.46 12.20
CA GLY A 189 -13.74 -19.47 13.25
C GLY A 189 -12.85 -20.66 12.88
N ASP A 190 -12.19 -20.64 11.72
CA ASP A 190 -11.29 -21.69 11.23
C ASP A 190 -9.87 -21.54 11.81
N ALA A 191 -9.71 -21.61 13.14
CA ALA A 191 -8.42 -21.43 13.81
C ALA A 191 -7.25 -22.31 13.27
N PRO A 192 -7.46 -23.59 12.89
CA PRO A 192 -6.40 -24.41 12.30
C PRO A 192 -5.91 -23.87 10.96
N LYS A 193 -6.83 -23.38 10.10
CA LYS A 193 -6.45 -22.82 8.79
C LYS A 193 -5.78 -21.46 8.93
N ALA A 194 -6.21 -20.65 9.90
CA ALA A 194 -5.54 -19.39 10.21
C ALA A 194 -4.08 -19.65 10.64
N SER A 195 -3.88 -20.63 11.53
CA SER A 195 -2.55 -21.02 12.00
C SER A 195 -1.68 -21.57 10.88
N GLN A 196 -2.26 -22.37 9.98
CA GLN A 196 -1.56 -22.88 8.79
C GLN A 196 -1.12 -21.74 7.87
N ALA A 197 -1.99 -20.77 7.59
CA ALA A 197 -1.63 -19.63 6.74
C ALA A 197 -0.48 -18.80 7.32
N LEU A 198 -0.43 -18.63 8.65
CA LEU A 198 0.68 -17.95 9.33
C LEU A 198 1.98 -18.78 9.32
N ALA A 199 1.87 -20.11 9.44
CA ALA A 199 3.03 -20.99 9.29
C ALA A 199 3.60 -20.96 7.87
N ASP A 200 2.74 -20.94 6.85
CA ASP A 200 3.16 -20.81 5.45
C ASP A 200 3.79 -19.44 5.17
N LEU A 201 3.27 -18.38 5.80
CA LEU A 201 3.82 -17.02 5.72
C LEU A 201 5.25 -16.98 6.27
N GLU A 202 5.47 -17.50 7.47
CA GLU A 202 6.81 -17.55 8.07
C GLU A 202 7.74 -18.46 7.27
N LYS A 203 7.28 -19.62 6.82
CA LYS A 203 8.11 -20.56 6.05
C LYS A 203 8.64 -19.92 4.76
N ARG A 204 7.81 -19.15 4.06
CA ARG A 204 8.14 -18.60 2.74
C ARG A 204 8.77 -17.21 2.79
N PHE A 205 8.44 -16.43 3.81
CA PHE A 205 8.77 -15.01 3.87
C PHE A 205 9.41 -14.60 5.20
N ALA A 206 9.97 -15.53 5.99
CA ALA A 206 10.60 -15.26 7.29
C ALA A 206 11.59 -14.09 7.26
N ASP A 207 12.42 -14.03 6.22
CA ASP A 207 13.51 -13.04 6.10
C ASP A 207 13.05 -11.72 5.45
N ARG A 208 11.76 -11.60 5.12
CA ARG A 208 11.20 -10.38 4.54
C ARG A 208 10.61 -9.47 5.61
N SER A 209 10.57 -8.18 5.27
CA SER A 209 9.79 -7.18 5.97
C SER A 209 8.59 -6.74 5.13
N ILE A 210 7.47 -6.46 5.79
CA ILE A 210 6.29 -5.84 5.19
C ILE A 210 6.17 -4.46 5.82
N ASP A 211 6.26 -3.41 5.00
CA ASP A 211 6.28 -2.02 5.45
C ASP A 211 7.32 -1.77 6.57
N GLY A 212 8.50 -2.41 6.44
CA GLY A 212 9.59 -2.34 7.42
C GLY A 212 9.44 -3.23 8.65
N VAL A 213 8.28 -3.90 8.84
CA VAL A 213 8.05 -4.81 9.95
C VAL A 213 8.44 -6.24 9.56
N PRO A 214 9.30 -6.94 10.32
CA PRO A 214 9.65 -8.33 10.03
C PRO A 214 8.42 -9.23 10.01
N VAL A 215 8.32 -10.13 9.02
CA VAL A 215 7.17 -11.03 8.86
C VAL A 215 6.89 -11.86 10.11
N ARG A 216 7.94 -12.29 10.83
CA ARG A 216 7.81 -13.00 12.12
C ARG A 216 7.04 -12.20 13.18
N VAL A 217 7.23 -10.88 13.24
CA VAL A 217 6.52 -9.98 14.15
C VAL A 217 5.06 -9.84 13.74
N VAL A 218 4.80 -9.73 12.44
CA VAL A 218 3.43 -9.67 11.91
C VAL A 218 2.68 -10.96 12.23
N ALA A 219 3.28 -12.12 11.98
CA ALA A 219 2.71 -13.41 12.29
C ALA A 219 2.46 -13.60 13.79
N ALA A 220 3.44 -13.25 14.64
CA ALA A 220 3.29 -13.29 16.09
C ALA A 220 2.16 -12.38 16.59
N THR A 221 2.04 -11.16 16.06
CA THR A 221 0.95 -10.23 16.38
C THR A 221 -0.42 -10.82 16.05
N LEU A 222 -0.57 -11.44 14.88
CA LEU A 222 -1.83 -12.06 14.49
C LEU A 222 -2.19 -13.27 15.36
N ARG A 223 -1.21 -14.12 15.72
CA ARG A 223 -1.43 -15.22 16.67
C ARG A 223 -1.87 -14.70 18.04
N ALA A 224 -1.16 -13.69 18.54
CA ALA A 224 -1.46 -13.06 19.82
C ALA A 224 -2.87 -12.44 19.84
N GLN A 225 -3.28 -11.79 18.75
CA GLN A 225 -4.62 -11.22 18.64
C GLN A 225 -5.73 -12.28 18.76
N VAL A 226 -5.53 -13.47 18.18
CA VAL A 226 -6.48 -14.58 18.29
C VAL A 226 -6.45 -15.22 19.69
N ALA A 227 -5.28 -15.29 20.32
CA ALA A 227 -5.10 -15.86 21.65
C ALA A 227 -5.61 -14.94 22.79
N GLY A 228 -5.65 -13.62 22.55
CA GLY A 228 -6.24 -12.63 23.46
C GLY A 228 -5.21 -11.68 24.10
N ASN A 229 -5.69 -10.85 25.03
CA ASN A 229 -4.93 -9.72 25.59
C ASN A 229 -3.64 -10.14 26.31
N ASP A 230 -3.63 -11.29 26.98
CA ASP A 230 -2.43 -11.80 27.66
C ASP A 230 -1.29 -12.14 26.69
N ALA A 231 -1.63 -12.77 25.56
CA ALA A 231 -0.66 -13.09 24.51
C ALA A 231 -0.14 -11.83 23.81
N LEU A 232 -1.00 -10.80 23.65
CA LEU A 232 -0.59 -9.50 23.10
C LEU A 232 0.41 -8.79 24.02
N LEU A 233 0.18 -8.78 25.33
CA LEU A 233 1.12 -8.18 26.29
C LEU A 233 2.43 -8.96 26.36
N SER A 234 2.37 -10.29 26.32
CA SER A 234 3.57 -11.14 26.27
C SER A 234 4.39 -10.91 24.98
N LEU A 235 3.72 -10.67 23.85
CA LEU A 235 4.40 -10.27 22.62
C LEU A 235 5.04 -8.88 22.74
N ALA A 236 4.40 -7.93 23.41
CA ALA A 236 5.00 -6.62 23.65
C ALA A 236 6.29 -6.73 24.47
N GLU A 237 6.31 -7.59 25.48
CA GLU A 237 7.50 -7.91 26.27
C GLU A 237 8.60 -8.55 25.40
N ASP A 238 8.26 -9.50 24.53
CA ASP A 238 9.19 -10.10 23.56
C ASP A 238 9.80 -9.05 22.61
N VAL A 239 8.99 -8.08 22.15
CA VAL A 239 9.43 -6.99 21.27
C VAL A 239 10.34 -6.01 22.00
N LEU A 240 10.05 -5.70 23.27
CA LEU A 240 10.90 -4.88 24.13
C LEU A 240 12.22 -5.59 24.48
N GLY A 241 12.19 -6.91 24.64
CA GLY A 241 13.35 -7.76 24.93
C GLY A 241 14.19 -8.12 23.71
N ASP A 242 14.09 -7.37 22.61
CA ASP A 242 14.92 -7.52 21.40
C ASP A 242 14.83 -8.87 20.67
N LYS A 243 13.81 -9.69 20.95
CA LYS A 243 13.66 -11.04 20.34
C LYS A 243 13.55 -11.02 18.82
N PHE A 244 13.10 -9.91 18.24
CA PHE A 244 12.78 -9.79 16.82
C PHE A 244 13.75 -8.94 15.98
N ALA A 245 14.87 -8.47 16.55
CA ALA A 245 15.87 -7.64 15.86
C ALA A 245 15.22 -6.52 14.99
N ILE A 246 14.41 -5.66 15.62
CA ILE A 246 13.65 -4.61 14.96
C ILE A 246 14.31 -3.24 15.22
N ASP A 247 14.37 -2.41 14.18
CA ASP A 247 14.73 -1.00 14.28
C ASP A 247 13.90 -0.27 15.37
N PRO A 248 14.51 0.63 16.17
CA PRO A 248 13.81 1.33 17.26
C PRO A 248 12.52 2.06 16.84
N ILE A 249 12.47 2.66 15.65
CA ILE A 249 11.30 3.39 15.18
C ILE A 249 10.16 2.41 14.86
N ILE A 250 10.48 1.33 14.15
CA ILE A 250 9.51 0.29 13.83
C ILE A 250 9.01 -0.41 15.10
N ARG A 251 9.90 -0.61 16.08
CA ARG A 251 9.55 -1.15 17.41
C ARG A 251 8.50 -0.31 18.10
N LEU A 252 8.65 1.02 18.13
CA LEU A 252 7.64 1.92 18.70
C LEU A 252 6.29 1.80 17.99
N GLY A 253 6.30 1.68 16.66
CA GLY A 253 5.08 1.45 15.87
C GLY A 253 4.38 0.13 16.21
N VAL A 254 5.14 -0.96 16.33
CA VAL A 254 4.61 -2.28 16.73
C VAL A 254 4.01 -2.24 18.14
N LEU A 255 4.72 -1.63 19.11
CA LEU A 255 4.24 -1.52 20.48
C LEU A 255 2.97 -0.66 20.59
N ALA A 256 2.91 0.47 19.86
CA ALA A 256 1.71 1.29 19.77
C ALA A 256 0.53 0.51 19.19
N ARG A 257 0.76 -0.32 18.16
CA ARG A 257 -0.27 -1.18 17.59
C ARG A 257 -0.75 -2.24 18.59
N ILE A 258 0.15 -2.91 19.29
CA ILE A 258 -0.21 -3.91 20.32
C ILE A 258 -1.04 -3.25 21.43
N ARG A 259 -0.62 -2.08 21.92
CA ARG A 259 -1.38 -1.28 22.90
C ARG A 259 -2.80 -0.96 22.43
N ALA A 260 -2.96 -0.59 21.16
CA ALA A 260 -4.28 -0.29 20.59
C ALA A 260 -5.17 -1.54 20.46
N LEU A 261 -4.58 -2.72 20.26
CA LEU A 261 -5.30 -3.99 20.22
C LEU A 261 -5.70 -4.49 21.61
N VAL A 262 -4.95 -4.14 22.65
CA VAL A 262 -5.31 -4.45 24.05
C VAL A 262 -6.45 -3.52 24.48
N ALA A 263 -7.68 -3.97 24.23
CA ALA A 263 -8.91 -3.24 24.51
C ALA A 263 -9.81 -3.99 25.52
N GLY A 264 -10.81 -3.28 26.03
CA GLY A 264 -11.83 -3.80 26.96
C GLY A 264 -11.46 -3.69 28.43
N ASP A 265 -12.36 -4.16 29.29
CA ASP A 265 -12.15 -4.24 30.74
C ASP A 265 -11.12 -5.33 31.04
N LEU A 266 -9.93 -4.89 31.46
CA LEU A 266 -8.83 -5.77 31.82
C LEU A 266 -8.93 -6.15 33.30
N GLY A 267 -8.69 -7.41 33.62
CA GLY A 267 -8.43 -7.82 35.00
C GLY A 267 -7.25 -7.03 35.58
N SER A 268 -7.19 -6.90 36.92
CA SER A 268 -6.21 -6.07 37.62
C SER A 268 -4.75 -6.37 37.22
N ASP A 269 -4.42 -7.63 36.97
CA ASP A 269 -3.08 -8.03 36.56
C ASP A 269 -2.72 -7.57 35.12
N LEU A 270 -3.63 -7.78 34.15
CA LEU A 270 -3.44 -7.31 32.78
C LEU A 270 -3.45 -5.78 32.70
N ALA A 271 -4.25 -5.10 33.53
CA ALA A 271 -4.26 -3.65 33.63
C ALA A 271 -2.90 -3.11 34.14
N ARG A 272 -2.31 -3.78 35.14
CA ARG A 272 -0.96 -3.45 35.64
C ARG A 272 0.09 -3.63 34.54
N ARG A 273 0.12 -4.79 33.87
CA ARG A 273 1.07 -5.06 32.77
C ARG A 273 0.92 -4.06 31.62
N ARG A 274 -0.30 -3.66 31.29
CA ARG A 274 -0.55 -2.61 30.30
C ARG A 274 0.02 -1.25 30.75
N ALA A 275 -0.15 -0.88 32.01
CA ALA A 275 0.40 0.37 32.54
C ALA A 275 1.94 0.38 32.52
N GLU A 276 2.58 -0.74 32.88
CA GLU A 276 4.04 -0.91 32.77
C GLU A 276 4.52 -0.80 31.32
N LEU A 277 3.79 -1.41 30.38
CA LEU A 277 4.07 -1.27 28.94
C LEU A 277 3.98 0.20 28.50
N ASP A 278 2.95 0.93 28.93
CA ASP A 278 2.77 2.34 28.59
C ASP A 278 3.90 3.22 29.14
N GLU A 279 4.36 2.94 30.35
CA GLU A 279 5.51 3.62 30.94
C GLU A 279 6.79 3.37 30.13
N ARG A 280 7.05 2.12 29.74
CA ARG A 280 8.22 1.76 28.91
C ARG A 280 8.17 2.39 27.53
N ILE A 281 7.01 2.39 26.87
CA ILE A 281 6.81 3.09 25.59
C ILE A 281 7.10 4.59 25.76
N GLY A 282 6.64 5.19 26.87
CA GLY A 282 6.93 6.58 27.21
C GLY A 282 8.42 6.85 27.44
N GLY A 283 9.16 5.90 28.01
CA GLY A 283 10.62 5.93 28.16
C GLY A 283 11.32 5.94 26.80
N LEU A 284 11.02 4.96 25.95
CA LEU A 284 11.63 4.83 24.62
C LEU A 284 11.39 6.07 23.73
N ARG A 285 10.21 6.71 23.82
CA ARG A 285 9.92 7.95 23.10
C ARG A 285 10.75 9.16 23.53
N ARG A 286 11.33 9.14 24.74
CA ARG A 286 12.21 10.22 25.22
C ARG A 286 13.68 9.98 24.84
N GLU A 287 14.04 8.74 24.55
CA GLU A 287 15.39 8.34 24.17
C GLU A 287 15.63 8.43 22.65
N ALA A 288 14.57 8.21 21.86
CA ALA A 288 14.57 8.38 20.41
C ALA A 288 14.44 9.86 20.00
#